data_AF-A0A6P0UFD4-F1
#
_entry.id   AF-A0A6P0UFD4-F1
#
_cell.length_a   1.000
_cell.length_b   1.000
_cell.length_c   1.000
_cell.angle_alpha   90.00
_cell.angle_beta   90.00
_cell.angle_gamma   90.00
#
_symmetry.space_group_name_H-M   'P 1'
#
loop_
_entity.id
_entity.type
_entity.pdbx_description
1 polymer ?
#
loop_
_entity_poly.entity_id
_entity_poly.type
_entity_poly.pdbx_seq_one_letter_code
_entity_poly.pdbx_strand_id
1 'polypeptide(L)'
;MKKILIAMFTIASLSAMAQDRNPHRPQHDKDPLTPEQVATLQTKRMTLALDLTQAQQEQVQKLHLENARLRTEKMEESQKERDDAQGKDLSADERFSRESERLDHMIAQKASMKKILNGEQFEKWEKSLHHRKHRGHPHEKDGRGRR
;
A
#
# COMPACT_ATOMS: atom_id res chain seq x y z
N MET A 1 47.66 14.99 -44.62
CA MET A 1 47.52 14.43 -45.99
C MET A 1 47.70 12.93 -45.91
N LYS A 2 46.66 12.11 -45.68
CA LYS A 2 45.82 11.40 -46.68
C LYS A 2 45.32 10.16 -45.90
N LYS A 3 44.07 9.72 -45.83
CA LYS A 3 42.81 10.02 -46.49
C LYS A 3 41.70 9.69 -45.48
N ILE A 4 40.78 10.63 -45.28
CA ILE A 4 39.38 10.35 -44.93
C ILE A 4 38.77 9.53 -46.08
N LEU A 5 37.68 8.79 -45.82
CA LEU A 5 36.76 8.04 -46.71
C LEU A 5 36.81 6.53 -46.40
N ILE A 6 35.78 5.79 -45.96
CA ILE A 6 34.33 5.75 -46.20
C ILE A 6 33.79 4.79 -45.09
N ALA A 7 32.89 5.15 -44.16
CA ALA A 7 31.42 5.25 -44.29
C ALA A 7 30.73 4.03 -44.93
N MET A 8 30.35 3.00 -44.15
CA MET A 8 29.01 2.35 -44.27
C MET A 8 28.74 1.29 -43.19
N PHE A 9 27.67 1.53 -42.43
CA PHE A 9 26.69 0.56 -41.92
C PHE A 9 27.15 -0.66 -41.08
N THR A 10 27.14 -0.48 -39.76
CA THR A 10 26.49 -1.45 -38.87
C THR A 10 25.70 -0.68 -37.81
N ILE A 11 24.43 -0.45 -38.11
CA ILE A 11 23.39 -0.18 -37.11
C ILE A 11 23.29 -1.46 -36.27
N ALA A 12 23.51 -1.37 -34.96
CA ALA A 12 22.82 -2.10 -33.89
C ALA A 12 23.74 -2.36 -32.68
N SER A 13 23.81 -1.38 -31.77
CA SER A 13 23.98 -1.63 -30.33
C SER A 13 23.58 -0.41 -29.51
N LEU A 14 22.39 0.15 -29.80
CA LEU A 14 21.64 0.88 -28.78
C LEU A 14 20.98 -0.14 -27.86
N SER A 15 21.62 -0.47 -26.74
CA SER A 15 20.90 -1.00 -25.57
C SER A 15 21.85 -1.19 -24.38
N ALA A 16 22.12 -0.09 -23.67
CA ALA A 16 22.46 -0.12 -22.25
C ALA A 16 22.28 1.27 -21.62
N MET A 17 21.11 1.91 -21.81
CA MET A 17 20.59 2.73 -20.71
C MET A 17 20.01 1.75 -19.69
N ALA A 18 20.91 1.11 -18.94
CA ALA A 18 20.56 0.32 -17.78
C ALA A 18 19.90 1.28 -16.78
N GLN A 19 18.60 1.07 -16.58
CA GLN A 19 17.73 1.65 -15.56
C GLN A 19 18.43 2.65 -14.62
N ASP A 20 18.44 3.93 -14.99
CA ASP A 20 18.60 4.96 -13.98
C ASP A 20 17.28 5.01 -13.21
N ARG A 21 17.20 4.17 -12.17
CA ARG A 21 16.13 4.18 -11.20
C ARG A 21 16.11 5.57 -10.61
N ASN A 22 15.10 6.36 -10.97
CA ASN A 22 14.83 7.67 -10.40
C ASN A 22 15.16 7.68 -8.88
N PRO A 23 16.27 8.31 -8.43
CA PRO A 23 16.65 8.37 -7.02
C PRO A 23 15.86 9.45 -6.27
N HIS A 24 14.92 10.13 -6.93
CA HIS A 24 14.16 11.22 -6.33
C HIS A 24 12.78 10.77 -5.83
N ARG A 25 12.80 10.10 -4.68
CA ARG A 25 12.02 10.61 -3.55
C ARG A 25 12.95 10.61 -2.35
N PRO A 26 13.18 11.75 -1.67
CA PRO A 26 13.66 11.67 -0.30
C PRO A 26 12.59 10.88 0.45
N GLN A 27 12.87 9.61 0.73
CA GLN A 27 12.27 8.97 1.89
C GLN A 27 12.73 9.86 3.03
N HIS A 28 11.84 10.71 3.50
CA HIS A 28 12.09 11.40 4.75
C HIS A 28 12.38 10.30 5.77
N ASP A 29 13.62 10.29 6.29
CA ASP A 29 14.08 9.50 7.43
C ASP A 29 13.28 9.92 8.67
N LYS A 30 11.99 9.63 8.65
CA LYS A 30 11.12 9.78 9.80
C LYS A 30 11.12 8.43 10.49
N ASP A 31 11.44 8.45 11.77
CA ASP A 31 11.30 7.29 12.62
C ASP A 31 9.90 6.68 12.45
N PRO A 32 9.81 5.35 12.37
CA PRO A 32 8.52 4.68 12.27
C PRO A 32 7.67 5.03 13.48
N LEU A 33 6.41 5.40 13.24
CA LEU A 33 5.46 5.68 14.31
C LEU A 33 5.16 4.41 15.11
N THR A 34 4.99 4.56 16.44
CA THR A 34 4.54 3.43 17.28
C THR A 34 3.09 3.04 16.96
N PRO A 35 2.65 1.80 17.24
CA PRO A 35 1.26 1.39 17.06
C PRO A 35 0.26 2.33 17.74
N GLU A 36 0.58 2.85 18.93
CA GLU A 36 -0.23 3.79 19.69
C GLU A 36 -0.34 5.16 19.00
N GLN A 37 0.77 5.66 18.44
CA GLN A 37 0.77 6.90 17.66
C GLN A 37 -0.04 6.75 16.37
N VAL A 38 0.12 5.62 15.67
CA VAL A 38 -0.66 5.30 14.47
C VAL A 38 -2.15 5.26 14.79
N ALA A 39 -2.54 4.52 15.84
CA ALA A 39 -3.93 4.40 16.25
C ALA A 39 -4.55 5.76 16.62
N THR A 40 -3.79 6.59 17.34
CA THR A 40 -4.21 7.94 17.72
C THR A 40 -4.43 8.83 16.50
N LEU A 41 -3.49 8.86 15.56
CA LEU A 41 -3.61 9.67 14.34
C LEU A 41 -4.75 9.18 13.44
N GLN A 42 -4.93 7.88 13.29
CA GLN A 42 -6.04 7.32 12.52
C GLN A 42 -7.39 7.68 13.13
N THR A 43 -7.51 7.57 14.45
CA THR A 43 -8.73 7.95 15.18
C THR A 43 -9.03 9.42 14.98
N LYS A 44 -8.06 10.31 15.21
CA LYS A 44 -8.24 11.77 15.02
C LYS A 44 -8.64 12.13 13.59
N ARG A 45 -8.05 11.47 12.58
CA ARG A 45 -8.43 11.66 11.17
C ARG A 45 -9.86 11.18 10.91
N MET A 46 -10.27 10.07 11.53
CA MET A 46 -11.64 9.56 11.41
C MET A 46 -12.64 10.46 12.12
N THR A 47 -12.30 10.99 13.30
CA THR A 47 -13.06 12.02 14.01
C THR A 47 -13.28 13.24 13.13
N LEU A 48 -12.23 13.76 12.50
CA LEU A 48 -12.35 14.91 11.60
C LEU A 48 -13.23 14.63 10.38
N ALA A 49 -13.27 13.38 9.91
CA ALA A 49 -14.05 13.01 8.73
C ALA A 49 -15.51 12.69 9.04
N LEU A 50 -15.80 12.13 10.22
CA LEU A 50 -17.10 11.53 10.57
C LEU A 50 -17.75 12.15 11.81
N ASP A 51 -17.10 13.15 12.43
CA ASP A 51 -17.56 13.84 13.65
C ASP A 51 -17.85 12.84 14.79
N LEU A 52 -16.87 11.97 15.07
CA LEU A 52 -17.00 10.92 16.09
C LEU A 52 -17.17 11.50 17.50
N THR A 53 -18.12 10.96 18.26
CA THR A 53 -18.26 11.28 19.69
C THR A 53 -17.08 10.75 20.49
N GLN A 54 -16.86 11.25 21.72
CA GLN A 54 -15.75 10.79 22.56
C GLN A 54 -15.80 9.27 22.82
N ALA A 55 -16.98 8.72 23.10
CA ALA A 55 -17.18 7.28 23.29
C ALA A 55 -16.84 6.48 22.01
N GLN A 56 -17.21 6.99 20.83
CA GLN A 56 -16.84 6.37 19.55
C GLN A 56 -15.33 6.42 19.32
N GLN A 57 -14.68 7.55 19.65
CA GLN A 57 -13.24 7.71 19.49
C GLN A 57 -12.44 6.70 20.31
N GLU A 58 -12.84 6.46 21.57
CA GLU A 58 -12.20 5.45 22.42
C GLU A 58 -12.31 4.04 21.84
N GLN A 59 -13.50 3.67 21.36
CA GLN A 59 -13.74 2.37 20.74
C GLN A 59 -12.97 2.19 19.42
N VAL A 60 -12.98 3.23 18.57
CA VAL A 60 -12.23 3.24 17.30
C VAL A 60 -10.72 3.20 17.56
N GLN A 61 -10.22 3.92 18.57
CA GLN A 61 -8.80 3.93 18.90
C GLN A 61 -8.31 2.56 19.36
N LYS A 62 -9.09 1.86 20.19
CA LYS A 62 -8.78 0.49 20.58
C LYS A 62 -8.69 -0.43 19.37
N LEU A 63 -9.68 -0.35 18.48
CA LEU A 63 -9.71 -1.12 17.23
C LEU A 63 -8.51 -0.77 16.32
N HIS A 64 -8.14 0.50 16.20
CA HIS A 64 -6.98 0.92 15.42
C HIS A 64 -5.66 0.46 16.04
N LEU A 65 -5.57 0.40 17.37
CA LEU A 65 -4.38 -0.10 18.06
C LEU A 65 -4.17 -1.59 17.83
N GLU A 66 -5.24 -2.39 17.96
CA GLU A 66 -5.20 -3.83 17.66
C GLU A 66 -4.77 -4.06 16.20
N ASN A 67 -5.33 -3.30 15.26
CA ASN A 67 -4.94 -3.35 13.85
C ASN A 67 -3.49 -2.94 13.60
N ALA A 68 -3.00 -1.92 14.31
CA ALA A 68 -1.64 -1.43 14.14
C ALA A 68 -0.62 -2.46 14.65
N ARG A 69 -0.89 -3.10 15.79
CA ARG A 69 -0.05 -4.18 16.34
C ARG A 69 -0.02 -5.38 15.41
N LEU A 70 -1.18 -5.86 14.97
CA LEU A 70 -1.27 -6.97 14.02
C LEU A 70 -0.52 -6.68 12.72
N ARG A 71 -0.55 -5.42 12.24
CA ARG A 71 0.24 -5.02 11.06
C ARG A 71 1.73 -5.07 11.32
N THR A 72 2.21 -4.58 12.46
CA THR A 72 3.62 -4.65 12.83
C THR A 72 4.08 -6.10 12.90
N GLU A 73 3.34 -6.95 13.59
CA GLU A 73 3.62 -8.40 13.71
C GLU A 73 3.68 -9.08 12.33
N LYS A 74 2.66 -8.88 11.48
CA LYS A 74 2.64 -9.45 10.12
C LYS A 74 3.76 -8.90 9.24
N MET A 75 4.18 -7.64 9.42
CA MET A 75 5.31 -7.09 8.68
C MET A 75 6.62 -7.78 9.09
N GLU A 76 6.87 -7.93 10.40
CA GLU A 76 8.06 -8.61 10.91
C GLU A 76 8.11 -10.08 10.49
N GLU A 77 6.99 -10.79 10.56
CA GLU A 77 6.86 -12.16 10.07
C GLU A 77 7.16 -12.23 8.57
N SER A 78 6.52 -11.37 7.77
CA SER A 78 6.75 -11.35 6.32
C SER A 78 8.18 -10.97 5.93
N GLN A 79 8.86 -10.17 6.74
CA GLN A 79 10.26 -9.81 6.51
C GLN A 79 11.16 -11.02 6.74
N LYS A 80 10.97 -11.74 7.85
CA LYS A 80 11.69 -13.00 8.14
C LYS A 80 11.46 -14.05 7.07
N GLU A 81 10.20 -14.25 6.67
CA GLU A 81 9.85 -15.18 5.59
C GLU A 81 10.55 -14.82 4.27
N ARG A 82 10.67 -13.53 3.94
CA ARG A 82 11.35 -13.09 2.71
C ARG A 82 12.85 -13.33 2.77
N ASP A 83 13.45 -13.08 3.93
CA ASP A 83 14.88 -13.28 4.15
C ASP A 83 15.24 -14.78 4.10
N ASP A 84 14.36 -15.64 4.64
CA ASP A 84 14.54 -17.10 4.65
C ASP A 84 14.18 -17.77 3.30
N ALA A 85 13.14 -17.30 2.61
CA ALA A 85 12.61 -17.95 1.42
C ALA A 85 13.37 -17.66 0.12
N GLN A 86 14.40 -16.79 0.14
CA GLN A 86 15.19 -16.39 -1.04
C GLN A 86 14.35 -16.06 -2.29
N GLY A 87 13.15 -15.49 -2.10
CA GLY A 87 12.26 -15.14 -3.22
C GLY A 87 11.45 -16.29 -3.81
N LYS A 88 11.22 -17.39 -3.08
CA LYS A 88 10.24 -18.41 -3.50
C LYS A 88 8.83 -17.82 -3.56
N ASP A 89 8.14 -18.08 -4.67
CA ASP A 89 6.74 -17.74 -4.84
C ASP A 89 5.84 -18.61 -3.94
N LEU A 90 4.84 -17.97 -3.33
CA LEU A 90 3.79 -18.67 -2.58
C LEU A 90 3.03 -19.63 -3.48
N SER A 91 2.72 -20.82 -2.98
CA SER A 91 1.82 -21.79 -3.63
C SER A 91 0.40 -21.25 -3.75
N ALA A 92 -0.43 -21.90 -4.60
CA ALA A 92 -1.82 -21.50 -4.77
C ALA A 92 -2.63 -21.59 -3.47
N ASP A 93 -2.41 -22.65 -2.68
CA ASP A 93 -3.11 -22.88 -1.42
C ASP A 93 -2.70 -21.88 -0.34
N GLU A 94 -1.40 -21.54 -0.24
CA GLU A 94 -0.92 -20.50 0.67
C GLU A 94 -1.45 -19.11 0.29
N ARG A 95 -1.50 -18.79 -1.00
CA ARG A 95 -2.11 -17.54 -1.49
C ARG A 95 -3.59 -17.47 -1.13
N PHE A 96 -4.31 -18.57 -1.31
CA PHE A 96 -5.72 -18.67 -0.95
C PHE A 96 -5.93 -18.47 0.56
N SER A 97 -5.17 -19.16 1.41
CA SER A 97 -5.28 -19.04 2.87
C SER A 97 -5.01 -17.60 3.34
N ARG A 98 -3.93 -16.98 2.85
CA ARG A 98 -3.59 -15.59 3.19
C ARG A 98 -4.66 -14.61 2.75
N GLU A 99 -5.25 -14.81 1.58
CA GLU A 99 -6.33 -13.95 1.08
C GLU A 99 -7.62 -14.17 1.89
N SER A 100 -7.97 -15.41 2.23
CA SER A 100 -9.11 -15.73 3.08
C SER A 100 -9.00 -15.05 4.44
N GLU A 101 -7.88 -15.22 5.14
CA GLU A 101 -7.63 -14.58 6.44
C GLU A 101 -7.71 -13.05 6.35
N ARG A 102 -7.19 -12.46 5.27
CA ARG A 102 -7.27 -11.03 5.04
C ARG A 102 -8.72 -10.57 4.91
N LEU A 103 -9.52 -11.30 4.14
CA LEU A 103 -10.94 -11.00 3.92
C LEU A 103 -11.74 -11.17 5.22
N ASP A 104 -11.50 -12.23 5.97
CA ASP A 104 -12.14 -12.48 7.28
C ASP A 104 -11.83 -11.36 8.27
N HIS A 105 -10.57 -10.93 8.32
CA HIS A 105 -10.18 -9.78 9.13
C HIS A 105 -10.90 -8.50 8.66
N MET A 106 -11.00 -8.25 7.34
CA MET A 106 -11.75 -7.09 6.82
C MET A 106 -13.24 -7.15 7.17
N ILE A 107 -13.85 -8.34 7.14
CA ILE A 107 -15.24 -8.57 7.53
C ILE A 107 -15.43 -8.26 9.02
N ALA A 108 -14.55 -8.79 9.89
CA ALA A 108 -14.58 -8.53 11.32
C ALA A 108 -14.43 -7.03 11.64
N GLN A 109 -13.49 -6.35 10.98
CA GLN A 109 -13.30 -4.91 11.12
C GLN A 109 -14.53 -4.11 10.70
N LYS A 110 -15.13 -4.46 9.55
CA LYS A 110 -16.37 -3.83 9.08
C LYS A 110 -17.53 -4.04 10.06
N ALA A 111 -17.67 -5.24 10.61
CA ALA A 111 -18.70 -5.55 11.61
C ALA A 111 -18.50 -4.75 12.90
N SER A 112 -17.26 -4.62 13.38
CA SER A 112 -16.94 -3.79 14.55
C SER A 112 -17.23 -2.31 14.29
N MET A 113 -16.84 -1.77 13.14
CA MET A 113 -17.13 -0.37 12.79
C MET A 113 -18.64 -0.11 12.69
N LYS A 114 -19.42 -1.05 12.16
CA LYS A 114 -20.89 -0.94 12.10
C LYS A 114 -21.55 -0.86 13.48
N LYS A 115 -20.93 -1.43 14.53
CA LYS A 115 -21.42 -1.34 15.91
C LYS A 115 -21.08 0.00 16.57
N ILE A 116 -19.98 0.64 16.15
CA ILE A 116 -19.49 1.88 16.76
C ILE A 116 -20.13 3.11 16.08
N LEU A 117 -20.23 3.08 14.76
CA LEU A 117 -20.73 4.19 13.95
C LEU A 117 -22.25 4.17 13.85
N ASN A 118 -22.86 5.36 13.77
CA ASN A 118 -24.25 5.46 13.34
C ASN A 118 -24.39 5.22 11.83
N GLY A 119 -25.63 5.14 11.32
CA GLY A 119 -25.89 4.84 9.91
C GLY A 119 -25.21 5.79 8.93
N GLU A 120 -25.35 7.10 9.14
CA GLU A 120 -24.78 8.13 8.27
C GLU A 120 -23.24 8.10 8.29
N GLN A 121 -22.64 7.98 9.48
CA GLN A 121 -21.20 7.85 9.65
C GLN A 121 -20.67 6.60 8.96
N PHE A 122 -21.38 5.48 9.08
CA PHE A 122 -20.99 4.21 8.46
C PHE A 122 -21.02 4.29 6.93
N GLU A 123 -22.06 4.88 6.34
CA GLU A 123 -22.13 5.09 4.89
C GLU A 123 -21.01 5.99 4.38
N LYS A 124 -20.72 7.09 5.09
CA LYS A 124 -19.61 8.00 4.75
C LYS A 124 -18.26 7.29 4.87
N TRP A 125 -18.09 6.45 5.89
CA TRP A 125 -16.92 5.61 6.06
C TRP A 125 -16.78 4.60 4.91
N GLU A 126 -17.83 3.88 4.53
CA GLU A 126 -17.81 2.94 3.40
C GLU A 126 -17.43 3.64 2.09
N LYS A 127 -18.07 4.78 1.76
CA LYS A 127 -17.73 5.59 0.58
C LYS A 127 -16.25 5.99 0.59
N SER A 128 -15.71 6.37 1.75
CA SER A 128 -14.29 6.72 1.88
C SER A 128 -13.35 5.55 1.55
N LEU A 129 -13.75 4.31 1.87
CA LEU A 129 -12.98 3.11 1.50
C LEU A 129 -12.99 2.87 -0.01
N HIS A 130 -14.14 3.04 -0.66
CA HIS A 130 -14.26 2.91 -2.11
C HIS A 130 -13.38 3.94 -2.85
N HIS A 131 -13.42 5.21 -2.44
CA HIS A 131 -12.61 6.26 -3.07
C HIS A 131 -11.10 6.03 -2.94
N ARG A 132 -10.63 5.40 -1.85
CA ARG A 132 -9.21 5.03 -1.70
C ARG A 132 -8.78 3.95 -2.68
N LYS A 133 -9.66 3.00 -3.03
CA LYS A 133 -9.36 1.96 -4.04
C LYS A 133 -9.19 2.55 -5.44
N HIS A 134 -9.91 3.62 -5.77
CA HIS A 134 -9.87 4.23 -7.10
C HIS A 134 -8.76 5.26 -7.32
N ARG A 135 -8.10 5.78 -6.27
CA ARG A 135 -6.97 6.72 -6.41
C ARG A 135 -5.61 6.05 -6.65
N GLY A 136 -5.52 4.71 -6.58
CA GLY A 136 -4.27 3.96 -6.63
C GLY A 136 -3.73 3.65 -8.04
N HIS A 137 -4.50 3.89 -9.11
CA HIS A 137 -4.06 3.64 -10.48
C HIS A 137 -4.29 4.89 -11.33
N PRO A 138 -3.26 5.69 -11.64
CA PRO A 138 -3.28 6.39 -12.90
C PRO A 138 -3.39 5.29 -13.96
N HIS A 139 -4.50 5.27 -14.70
CA HIS A 139 -4.48 4.60 -16.00
C HIS A 139 -3.36 5.28 -16.77
N GLU A 140 -2.23 4.60 -16.93
CA GLU A 140 -1.23 4.89 -17.95
C GLU A 140 -1.90 4.57 -19.30
N LYS A 141 -2.82 5.44 -19.69
CA LYS A 141 -3.31 5.56 -21.06
C LYS A 141 -2.57 6.74 -21.67
N ASP A 142 -2.13 6.51 -22.90
CA ASP A 142 -1.33 7.36 -23.79
C ASP A 142 0.18 7.30 -23.50
N GLY A 143 1.03 6.72 -24.34
CA GLY A 143 0.89 6.34 -25.73
C GLY A 143 2.18 6.70 -26.44
N ARG A 144 2.83 5.74 -27.08
CA ARG A 144 3.59 5.97 -28.32
C ARG A 144 3.84 4.62 -28.98
N GLY A 145 3.13 4.42 -30.09
CA GLY A 145 3.34 3.27 -30.96
C GLY A 145 4.80 3.14 -31.36
N ARG A 146 5.25 1.90 -31.42
CA ARG A 146 6.32 1.49 -32.31
C ARG A 146 5.75 0.32 -33.12
N ARG A 147 5.23 0.69 -34.29
CA ARG A 147 5.31 -0.17 -35.47
C ARG A 147 6.78 -0.47 -35.74
#